data_AF-A0ABD0NBZ4-F1
#
_entry.id   AF-A0ABD0NBZ4-F1
#
_cell.length_a   1.000
_cell.length_b   1.000
_cell.length_c   1.000
_cell.angle_alpha   90.00
_cell.angle_beta   90.00
_cell.angle_gamma   90.00
#
_symmetry.space_group_name_H-M   'P 1'
#
loop_
_entity.id
_entity.type
_entity.pdbx_description
1 polymer ?
#
loop_
_entity_poly.entity_id
_entity_poly.type
_entity_poly.pdbx_seq_one_letter_code
_entity_poly.pdbx_strand_id
1 'polypeptide(L)'
;CNCNPLGSEMAQCNRETGACLCKKEVSGRRCDECARGFTGNFPKCVPCHPCFQLWDDAVCQIGRDLTHIKDVIAMILEKGEVPGVSDSRINELEKKLAQVQQLIKDGDREETYNLLTQAIDDL
;
A
#
# COMPACT_ATOMS: atom_id res chain seq x y z
N CYS A 1 -2.09 -17.04 31.99
CA CYS A 1 -2.20 -17.15 30.52
C CYS A 1 -2.71 -18.52 30.05
N ASN A 2 -2.67 -19.58 30.87
CA ASN A 2 -3.39 -20.85 30.62
C ASN A 2 -3.07 -21.48 29.25
N CYS A 3 -1.79 -21.53 28.92
CA CYS A 3 -1.26 -22.16 27.71
C CYS A 3 -1.65 -23.64 27.68
N ASN A 4 -2.21 -24.08 26.56
CA ASN A 4 -2.66 -25.45 26.40
C ASN A 4 -1.45 -26.38 26.26
N PRO A 5 -1.25 -27.36 27.16
CA PRO A 5 -0.05 -28.20 27.16
C PRO A 5 0.10 -29.06 25.89
N LEU A 6 -1.00 -29.33 25.18
CA LEU A 6 -0.95 -30.10 23.94
C LEU A 6 -0.50 -29.24 22.75
N GLY A 7 -0.84 -27.94 22.76
CA GLY A 7 -0.63 -27.02 21.65
C GLY A 7 0.53 -26.05 21.83
N SER A 8 0.96 -25.79 23.05
CA SER A 8 2.07 -24.87 23.36
C SER A 8 3.42 -25.59 23.39
N GLU A 9 4.47 -24.88 23.01
CA GLU A 9 5.87 -25.32 23.14
C GLU A 9 6.34 -25.28 24.60
N MET A 10 5.77 -24.37 25.41
CA MET A 10 6.07 -24.23 26.82
C MET A 10 4.88 -23.67 27.61
N ALA A 11 4.92 -23.81 28.93
CA ALA A 11 3.84 -23.34 29.81
C ALA A 11 3.89 -21.82 30.07
N GLN A 12 5.05 -21.20 29.83
CA GLN A 12 5.24 -19.76 29.98
C GLN A 12 4.67 -19.01 28.76
N CYS A 13 4.01 -17.89 29.02
CA CYS A 13 3.57 -16.97 27.99
C CYS A 13 4.47 -15.74 27.93
N ASN A 14 4.38 -15.00 26.82
CA ASN A 14 4.96 -13.67 26.71
C ASN A 14 4.42 -12.78 27.84
N ARG A 15 5.32 -12.10 28.57
CA ARG A 15 4.95 -11.29 29.76
C ARG A 15 4.16 -10.03 29.42
N GLU A 16 4.34 -9.47 28.24
CA GLU A 16 3.69 -8.23 27.81
C GLU A 16 2.32 -8.52 27.17
N THR A 17 2.27 -9.49 26.25
CA THR A 17 1.05 -9.79 25.49
C THR A 17 0.17 -10.84 26.16
N GLY A 18 0.75 -11.68 27.03
CA GLY A 18 0.10 -12.84 27.61
C GLY A 18 -0.21 -13.94 26.60
N ALA A 19 0.38 -13.89 25.39
CA ALA A 19 0.23 -14.92 24.37
C ALA A 19 1.18 -16.09 24.61
N CYS A 20 0.70 -17.30 24.39
CA CYS A 20 1.47 -18.53 24.50
C CYS A 20 2.28 -18.80 23.22
N LEU A 21 3.43 -19.46 23.35
CA LEU A 21 4.19 -19.91 22.19
C LEU A 21 3.59 -21.23 21.67
N CYS A 22 2.97 -21.20 20.50
CA CYS A 22 2.28 -22.34 19.93
C CYS A 22 3.18 -23.19 19.03
N LYS A 23 2.92 -24.49 19.00
CA LYS A 23 3.46 -25.43 18.01
C LYS A 23 2.99 -25.04 16.62
N LYS A 24 3.77 -25.42 15.59
CA LYS A 24 3.55 -25.04 14.18
C LYS A 24 2.11 -25.21 13.68
N GLU A 25 1.41 -26.26 14.10
CA GLU A 25 0.09 -26.64 13.57
C GLU A 25 -1.09 -26.01 14.36
N VAL A 26 -0.77 -25.27 15.42
CA VAL A 26 -1.73 -24.77 16.41
C VAL A 26 -1.58 -23.25 16.55
N SER A 27 -2.69 -22.58 16.81
CA SER A 27 -2.78 -21.13 16.99
C SER A 27 -3.76 -20.80 18.12
N GLY A 28 -4.09 -19.52 18.25
CA GLY A 28 -4.88 -18.96 19.33
C GLY A 28 -4.00 -18.48 20.49
N ARG A 29 -4.51 -17.55 21.29
CA ARG A 29 -3.74 -16.95 22.42
C ARG A 29 -3.25 -17.99 23.41
N ARG A 30 -3.96 -19.12 23.52
CA ARG A 30 -3.70 -20.24 24.43
C ARG A 30 -3.23 -21.50 23.71
N CYS A 31 -3.03 -21.45 22.39
CA CYS A 31 -2.66 -22.61 21.57
C CYS A 31 -3.69 -23.75 21.64
N ASP A 32 -4.97 -23.42 21.47
CA ASP A 32 -6.11 -24.31 21.58
C ASP A 32 -6.95 -24.39 20.28
N GLU A 33 -6.45 -23.82 19.19
CA GLU A 33 -7.10 -23.81 17.88
C GLU A 33 -6.13 -24.31 16.80
N CYS A 34 -6.62 -24.85 15.69
CA CYS A 34 -5.74 -25.18 14.57
C CYS A 34 -5.24 -23.92 13.87
N ALA A 35 -3.95 -23.90 13.50
CA ALA A 35 -3.37 -22.78 12.80
C ALA A 35 -3.96 -22.60 11.39
N ARG A 36 -3.83 -21.39 10.82
CA ARG A 36 -4.17 -21.14 9.42
C ARG A 36 -3.41 -22.12 8.52
N GLY A 37 -4.09 -22.70 7.54
CA GLY A 37 -3.53 -23.78 6.70
C GLY A 37 -3.63 -25.17 7.32
N PHE A 38 -4.22 -25.29 8.51
CA PHE A 38 -4.62 -26.55 9.13
C PHE A 38 -6.12 -26.56 9.41
N THR A 39 -6.71 -27.75 9.46
CA THR A 39 -8.13 -27.99 9.75
C THR A 39 -8.30 -29.16 10.72
N GLY A 40 -9.54 -29.46 11.08
CA GLY A 40 -9.90 -30.47 12.07
C GLY A 40 -10.16 -29.87 13.45
N ASN A 41 -10.20 -30.75 14.45
CA ASN A 41 -10.45 -30.38 15.84
C ASN A 41 -9.17 -30.55 16.64
N PHE A 42 -8.74 -29.48 17.33
CA PHE A 42 -7.64 -29.53 18.26
C PHE A 42 -7.81 -30.69 19.27
N PRO A 43 -6.74 -31.46 19.59
CA PRO A 43 -5.33 -31.28 19.19
C PRO A 43 -4.96 -31.94 17.86
N LYS A 44 -5.92 -32.52 17.14
CA LYS A 44 -5.69 -33.25 15.87
C LYS A 44 -5.86 -32.30 14.69
N CYS A 45 -4.88 -31.41 14.51
CA CYS A 45 -4.82 -30.53 13.37
C CYS A 45 -4.17 -31.26 12.19
N VAL A 46 -4.77 -31.16 11.01
CA VAL A 46 -4.26 -31.74 9.77
C VAL A 46 -4.07 -30.65 8.72
N PRO A 47 -3.04 -30.71 7.87
CA PRO A 47 -2.83 -29.70 6.85
C PRO A 47 -4.03 -29.66 5.91
N CYS A 48 -4.41 -28.45 5.50
CA CYS A 48 -5.43 -28.24 4.47
C CYS A 48 -4.96 -28.82 3.13
N HIS A 49 -5.92 -29.05 2.22
CA HIS A 49 -5.62 -29.46 0.85
C HIS A 49 -4.65 -28.45 0.18
N PRO A 50 -3.73 -28.88 -0.70
CA PRO A 50 -2.76 -27.98 -1.36
C PRO A 50 -3.38 -26.75 -2.05
N CYS A 51 -4.63 -26.85 -2.53
CA CYS A 51 -5.37 -25.70 -3.08
C CYS A 51 -5.52 -24.52 -2.09
N PHE A 52 -5.46 -24.77 -0.78
CA PHE A 52 -5.49 -23.72 0.22
C PHE A 52 -4.31 -22.75 0.02
N GLN A 53 -3.10 -23.25 -0.21
CA GLN A 53 -1.91 -22.38 -0.39
C GLN A 53 -2.04 -21.53 -1.65
N LEU A 54 -2.52 -22.11 -2.75
CA LEU A 54 -2.77 -21.37 -4.00
C LEU A 54 -3.79 -20.24 -3.80
N TRP A 55 -4.87 -20.53 -3.06
CA TRP A 55 -5.88 -19.54 -2.73
C TRP A 55 -5.35 -18.47 -1.75
N ASP A 56 -4.59 -18.88 -0.74
CA ASP A 56 -4.01 -18.01 0.27
C ASP A 56 -3.05 -16.99 -0.36
N ASP A 57 -2.19 -17.46 -1.27
CA ASP A 57 -1.27 -16.63 -2.05
C ASP A 57 -2.04 -15.62 -2.92
N ALA A 58 -3.09 -16.07 -3.62
CA ALA A 58 -3.92 -15.21 -4.46
C ALA A 58 -4.64 -14.12 -3.64
N VAL A 59 -5.22 -14.49 -2.49
CA VAL A 59 -5.89 -13.54 -1.60
C VAL A 59 -4.89 -12.57 -0.97
N CYS A 60 -3.69 -13.04 -0.59
CA CYS A 60 -2.61 -12.18 -0.12
C CYS A 60 -2.20 -11.16 -1.19
N GLN A 61 -2.08 -11.58 -2.45
CA GLN A 61 -1.74 -10.69 -3.55
C GLN A 61 -2.80 -9.61 -3.75
N ILE A 62 -4.07 -10.01 -3.81
CA ILE A 62 -5.20 -9.07 -3.92
C ILE A 62 -5.19 -8.08 -2.75
N GLY A 63 -4.95 -8.55 -1.52
CA GLY A 63 -4.90 -7.68 -0.34
C GLY A 63 -3.78 -6.64 -0.41
N ARG A 64 -2.59 -7.02 -0.90
CA ARG A 64 -1.48 -6.09 -1.14
C ARG A 64 -1.83 -5.06 -2.21
N ASP A 65 -2.41 -5.51 -3.32
CA ASP A 65 -2.79 -4.63 -4.43
C ASP A 65 -3.84 -3.61 -3.99
N LEU A 66 -4.84 -4.03 -3.20
CA LEU A 66 -5.84 -3.14 -2.62
C LEU A 66 -5.23 -2.11 -1.67
N THR A 67 -4.26 -2.51 -0.85
CA THR A 67 -3.54 -1.59 0.05
C THR A 67 -2.77 -0.56 -0.77
N HIS A 68 -2.07 -0.99 -1.81
CA HIS A 68 -1.34 -0.10 -2.70
C HIS A 68 -2.27 0.90 -3.40
N ILE A 69 -3.41 0.44 -3.94
CA ILE A 69 -4.41 1.33 -4.56
C ILE A 69 -4.93 2.35 -3.55
N LYS A 70 -5.22 1.92 -2.32
CA LYS A 70 -5.67 2.81 -1.25
C LYS A 70 -4.63 3.91 -0.96
N ASP A 71 -3.35 3.57 -0.90
CA ASP A 71 -2.28 4.52 -0.62
C ASP A 71 -2.08 5.51 -1.79
N VAL A 72 -2.20 5.03 -3.03
CA VAL A 72 -2.18 5.90 -4.23
C VAL A 72 -3.33 6.89 -4.21
N ILE A 73 -4.55 6.45 -3.89
CA ILE A 73 -5.71 7.34 -3.78
C ILE A 73 -5.49 8.40 -2.69
N ALA A 74 -4.94 8.02 -1.53
CA ALA A 74 -4.63 8.97 -0.47
C ALA A 74 -3.64 10.05 -0.96
N MET A 75 -2.58 9.65 -1.69
CA MET A 75 -1.62 10.59 -2.26
C MET A 75 -2.27 11.56 -3.26
N ILE A 76 -3.15 11.07 -4.13
CA ILE A 76 -3.86 11.92 -5.11
C ILE A 76 -4.78 12.92 -4.39
N LEU A 77 -5.50 12.48 -3.36
CA LEU A 77 -6.41 13.36 -2.63
C LEU A 77 -5.68 14.42 -1.81
N GLU A 78 -4.50 14.11 -1.26
CA GLU A 78 -3.71 15.04 -0.46
C GLU A 78 -2.87 16.00 -1.29
N LYS A 79 -2.25 15.51 -2.37
CA LYS A 79 -1.26 16.28 -3.15
C LYS A 79 -1.78 16.74 -4.50
N GLY A 80 -2.91 16.19 -4.98
CA GLY A 80 -3.39 16.43 -6.34
C GLY A 80 -2.50 15.82 -7.43
N GLU A 81 -1.47 15.07 -7.05
CA GLU A 81 -0.48 14.48 -7.97
C GLU A 81 -0.70 12.96 -8.09
N VAL A 82 -0.63 12.44 -9.32
CA VAL A 82 -0.66 11.00 -9.57
C VAL A 82 0.78 10.47 -9.56
N PRO A 83 1.16 9.64 -8.57
CA PRO A 83 2.52 9.10 -8.48
C PRO A 83 2.87 8.29 -9.73
N GLY A 84 4.05 8.55 -10.29
CA GLY A 84 4.55 7.83 -11.48
C GLY A 84 3.96 8.31 -12.82
N VAL A 85 3.05 9.27 -12.81
CA VAL A 85 2.51 9.91 -14.02
C VAL A 85 2.94 11.37 -14.02
N SER A 86 4.14 11.64 -14.54
CA SER A 86 4.56 13.00 -14.90
C SER A 86 4.02 13.30 -16.30
N ASP A 87 2.89 13.99 -16.41
CA ASP A 87 2.38 14.43 -17.71
C ASP A 87 3.30 15.55 -18.25
N SER A 88 4.03 15.27 -19.33
CA SER A 88 4.93 16.24 -19.96
C SER A 88 4.20 17.52 -20.38
N ARG A 89 2.90 17.43 -20.71
CA ARG A 89 2.07 18.59 -21.05
C ARG A 89 1.76 19.43 -19.83
N ILE A 90 1.53 18.81 -18.66
CA ILE A 90 1.34 19.54 -17.40
C ILE A 90 2.62 20.30 -17.05
N ASN A 91 3.78 19.64 -17.13
CA ASN A 91 5.07 20.30 -16.87
C ASN A 91 5.34 21.46 -17.84
N GLU A 92 4.98 21.30 -19.12
CA GLU A 92 5.13 22.37 -20.11
C GLU A 92 4.20 23.57 -19.82
N LEU A 93 2.96 23.30 -19.42
CA LEU A 93 2.01 24.34 -19.00
C LEU A 93 2.46 25.07 -17.74
N GLU A 94 3.00 24.36 -16.74
CA GLU A 94 3.59 24.97 -15.53
C GLU A 94 4.75 25.90 -15.89
N LYS A 95 5.63 25.46 -16.79
CA LYS A 95 6.76 26.28 -17.28
C LYS A 95 6.27 27.53 -18.01
N LYS A 96 5.30 27.38 -18.92
CA LYS A 96 4.69 28.50 -19.64
C LYS A 96 3.97 29.47 -18.69
N LEU A 97 3.27 28.96 -17.68
CA LEU A 97 2.60 29.78 -16.66
C LEU A 97 3.63 30.61 -15.86
N ALA A 98 4.74 30.00 -15.44
CA ALA A 98 5.80 30.70 -14.71
C ALA A 98 6.44 31.81 -15.56
N GLN A 99 6.65 31.56 -16.85
CA GLN A 99 7.15 32.56 -17.80
C GLN A 99 6.17 33.75 -17.92
N VAL A 100 4.87 33.49 -18.08
CA VAL A 100 3.84 34.55 -18.13
C VAL A 100 3.80 35.35 -16.83
N GLN A 101 3.90 34.69 -15.67
CA GLN A 101 3.92 35.37 -14.38
C GLN A 101 5.13 36.31 -14.21
N GLN A 102 6.29 35.93 -14.74
CA GLN A 102 7.48 36.81 -14.74
C GLN A 102 7.28 38.01 -15.65
N LEU A 103 6.78 37.81 -16.88
CA LEU A 103 6.50 38.92 -17.80
C LEU A 103 5.51 39.94 -17.20
N ILE A 104 4.49 39.47 -16.49
CA ILE A 104 3.55 40.34 -15.77
C ILE A 104 4.23 41.09 -14.62
N LYS A 105 5.14 40.45 -13.90
CA LYS A 105 5.89 41.04 -12.78
C LYS A 105 6.90 42.09 -13.23
N ASP A 106 7.63 41.80 -14.30
CA ASP A 106 8.69 42.64 -14.82
C ASP A 106 8.13 43.84 -15.59
N GLY A 107 6.83 43.80 -15.96
CA GLY A 107 6.13 44.91 -16.59
C GLY A 107 6.66 45.26 -17.98
N ASP A 108 7.41 44.34 -18.60
CA ASP A 108 8.05 44.55 -19.89
C ASP A 108 7.09 44.26 -21.04
N ARG A 109 6.48 45.34 -21.56
CA ARG A 109 5.54 45.27 -22.69
C ARG A 109 6.21 44.82 -23.99
N GLU A 110 7.52 44.98 -24.15
CA GLU A 110 8.22 44.70 -25.40
C GLU A 110 8.48 43.19 -25.55
N GLU A 111 8.92 42.54 -24.48
CA GLU A 111 9.13 41.09 -24.46
C GLU A 111 7.80 40.30 -24.54
N THR A 112 6.74 40.85 -23.94
CA THR A 112 5.39 40.31 -24.04
C THR A 112 4.85 40.33 -25.48
N TYR A 113 5.13 41.40 -26.24
CA TYR A 113 4.73 41.52 -27.65
C TYR A 113 5.48 40.56 -28.57
N ASN A 114 6.77 40.35 -28.32
CA ASN A 114 7.60 39.44 -29.12
C ASN A 114 7.16 37.98 -28.97
N LEU A 115 6.82 37.55 -27.75
CA LEU A 115 6.34 36.19 -27.49
C LEU A 115 4.94 35.92 -28.05
N LEU A 116 4.03 36.92 -28.02
CA LEU A 116 2.73 36.82 -28.68
C LEU A 116 2.85 36.66 -30.19
N THR A 117 3.81 37.36 -30.80
CA THR A 117 4.07 37.26 -32.24
C THR A 117 4.61 35.88 -32.60
N GLN A 118 5.56 35.36 -31.81
CA GLN A 118 6.16 34.05 -32.03
C GLN A 118 5.15 32.90 -31.89
N ALA A 119 4.21 32.99 -30.95
CA ALA A 119 3.15 31.99 -30.77
C ALA A 119 2.08 32.02 -31.87
N ILE A 120 1.92 33.13 -32.60
CA ILE A 120 1.03 33.24 -33.76
C ILE A 120 1.68 32.63 -35.00
N ASP A 121 3.01 32.71 -35.12
CA ASP A 121 3.77 32.13 -36.24
C ASP A 121 3.95 30.60 -36.14
N ASP A 122 3.82 30.03 -34.94
CA ASP A 122 3.92 28.58 -34.66
C ASP A 122 2.58 27.82 -34.84
N LEU A 123 1.52 28.49 -35.31
CA LEU A 123 0.18 27.94 -35.63
C LEU A 123 -0.01 27.74 -37.14
#